data_AF-A0A433KDW9-F1
#
_entry.id   AF-A0A433KDW9-F1
#
_cell.length_a   1.000
_cell.length_b   1.000
_cell.length_c   1.000
_cell.angle_alpha   90.00
_cell.angle_beta   90.00
_cell.angle_gamma   90.00
#
_symmetry.space_group_name_H-M   'P 1'
#
loop_
_entity.id
_entity.type
_entity.pdbx_description
1 polymer ?
#
loop_
_entity_poly.entity_id
_entity_poly.type
_entity_poly.pdbx_seq_one_letter_code
_entity_poly.pdbx_strand_id
1 'polypeptide(L)'
;MHDKKVLERLIVLRQLEEQKKLEEQQLQELNQLMEKNSQLAKMSMLELQEALAKEKELPKADVSSKNIDPIVEDYNKQFSKEDWYREPKVENGRVTLAFPTKEAMTDFFHKQAELNRPFVVVDHATNKVMAFSKGDGTLYHGDGRPFVKGDELTPSGLDIEEYRKQQKGPTNLSPMSETVQDPGKGIDDAKLPSVPEKHAEHDDSQTLDDEKQSDMQLGT
;
A
#
# COMPACT_ATOMS: atom_id res chain seq x y z
N MET A 1 -67.43 -6.30 -13.50
CA MET A 1 -66.32 -7.19 -13.91
C MET A 1 -65.51 -6.42 -14.93
N HIS A 2 -64.22 -6.23 -14.73
CA HIS A 2 -63.37 -5.55 -15.71
C HIS A 2 -63.18 -6.46 -16.93
N ASP A 3 -63.28 -5.89 -18.13
CA ASP A 3 -63.08 -6.64 -19.37
C ASP A 3 -61.62 -7.12 -19.43
N LYS A 4 -61.44 -8.45 -19.49
CA LYS A 4 -60.12 -9.10 -19.48
C LYS A 4 -59.20 -8.53 -20.55
N LYS A 5 -59.75 -8.20 -21.73
CA LYS A 5 -58.98 -7.64 -22.85
C LYS A 5 -58.47 -6.24 -22.56
N VAL A 6 -59.24 -5.44 -21.82
CA VAL A 6 -58.83 -4.10 -21.40
C VAL A 6 -57.69 -4.20 -20.39
N LEU A 7 -57.76 -5.14 -19.45
CA LEU A 7 -56.70 -5.35 -18.47
C LEU A 7 -55.39 -5.82 -19.13
N GLU A 8 -55.46 -6.78 -20.06
CA GLU A 8 -54.31 -7.25 -20.83
C GLU A 8 -53.67 -6.12 -21.64
N ARG A 9 -54.47 -5.29 -22.31
CA ARG A 9 -53.95 -4.14 -23.07
C ARG A 9 -53.28 -3.11 -22.16
N LEU A 10 -53.83 -2.86 -20.97
CA LEU A 10 -53.29 -1.88 -20.03
C LEU A 10 -51.95 -2.33 -19.43
N ILE A 11 -51.76 -3.63 -19.19
CA ILE A 11 -50.48 -4.20 -18.77
C ILE A 11 -49.40 -3.98 -19.84
N VAL A 12 -49.70 -4.29 -21.10
CA VAL A 12 -48.76 -4.09 -22.22
C VAL A 12 -48.38 -2.62 -22.37
N LEU A 13 -49.35 -1.71 -22.25
CA LEU A 13 -49.09 -0.27 -22.36
C LEU A 13 -48.21 0.24 -21.21
N ARG A 14 -48.42 -0.25 -19.98
CA ARG A 14 -47.59 0.11 -18.84
C ARG A 14 -46.14 -0.38 -19.02
N GLN A 15 -45.95 -1.62 -19.45
CA GLN A 15 -44.61 -2.15 -19.72
C GLN A 15 -43.86 -1.34 -20.78
N LEU A 16 -44.57 -0.89 -21.82
CA LEU A 16 -43.99 -0.06 -22.88
C LEU A 16 -43.64 1.34 -22.36
N GLU A 17 -44.47 1.94 -21.50
CA GLU A 17 -44.16 3.19 -20.80
C GLU A 17 -42.91 3.05 -19.92
N GLU A 18 -42.81 1.96 -19.16
CA GLU A 18 -41.65 1.66 -18.32
C GLU A 18 -40.36 1.49 -19.15
N GLN A 19 -40.42 0.78 -20.27
CA GLN A 19 -39.28 0.63 -21.18
C GLN A 19 -38.84 1.97 -21.78
N LYS A 20 -39.79 2.79 -22.23
CA LYS A 20 -39.47 4.10 -22.79
C LYS A 20 -38.81 5.01 -21.76
N LYS A 21 -39.29 4.95 -20.51
CA LYS A 21 -38.69 5.71 -19.41
C LYS A 21 -37.26 5.24 -19.12
N LEU A 22 -37.01 3.93 -19.17
CA LEU A 22 -35.66 3.38 -19.02
C LEU A 22 -34.73 3.83 -20.15
N GLU A 23 -35.21 3.80 -21.39
CA GLU A 23 -34.45 4.27 -22.56
C GLU A 23 -34.08 5.75 -22.45
N GLU A 24 -35.03 6.60 -22.01
CA GLU A 24 -34.78 8.02 -21.77
C GLU A 24 -33.72 8.25 -20.67
N GLN A 25 -33.78 7.46 -19.59
CA GLN A 25 -32.77 7.49 -18.53
C GLN A 25 -31.38 7.07 -19.03
N GLN A 26 -31.31 6.00 -19.83
CA GLN A 26 -30.06 5.54 -20.42
C GLN A 26 -29.47 6.56 -21.39
N LEU A 27 -30.31 7.22 -22.19
CA LEU A 27 -29.88 8.28 -23.09
C LEU A 27 -29.35 9.49 -22.32
N GLN A 28 -30.00 9.86 -21.21
CA GLN A 28 -29.52 10.93 -20.34
C GLN A 28 -28.18 10.58 -19.70
N GLU A 29 -28.01 9.36 -19.21
CA GLU A 29 -26.75 8.86 -18.66
C GLU A 29 -25.65 8.86 -19.72
N LEU A 30 -25.94 8.37 -20.94
CA LEU A 30 -25.00 8.37 -22.06
C LEU A 30 -24.53 9.80 -22.38
N ASN A 31 -25.44 10.77 -22.45
CA ASN A 31 -25.08 12.16 -22.70
C ASN A 31 -24.19 12.74 -21.59
N GLN A 32 -24.50 12.46 -20.32
CA GLN A 32 -23.65 12.89 -19.21
C GLN A 32 -22.26 12.25 -19.25
N LEU A 33 -22.18 10.97 -19.59
CA LEU A 33 -20.91 10.26 -19.74
C LEU A 33 -20.09 10.81 -20.92
N MET A 34 -20.73 11.14 -22.04
CA MET A 34 -20.05 11.74 -23.19
C MET A 34 -19.55 13.16 -22.89
N GLU A 35 -20.34 13.97 -22.17
CA GLU A 35 -19.95 15.32 -21.78
C GLU A 35 -18.77 15.30 -20.80
N LYS A 36 -18.83 14.45 -19.77
CA LYS A 36 -17.75 14.31 -18.77
C LYS A 36 -16.49 13.67 -19.35
N ASN A 37 -16.63 12.76 -20.32
CA ASN A 37 -15.53 12.01 -20.90
C ASN A 37 -15.36 12.36 -22.39
N SER A 38 -15.15 13.64 -22.71
CA SER A 38 -15.05 14.13 -24.10
C SER A 38 -14.01 13.39 -24.97
N GLN A 39 -12.97 12.80 -24.37
CA GLN A 39 -12.01 11.96 -25.11
C GLN A 39 -12.60 10.58 -25.45
N LEU A 40 -13.31 9.94 -24.52
CA LEU A 40 -14.00 8.67 -24.74
C LEU A 40 -15.18 8.84 -25.71
N ALA A 41 -15.87 9.98 -25.66
CA ALA A 41 -16.97 10.29 -26.58
C ALA A 41 -16.56 10.36 -28.06
N LYS A 42 -15.26 10.58 -28.33
CA LYS A 42 -14.68 10.61 -29.68
C LYS A 42 -14.26 9.23 -30.17
N MET A 43 -14.19 8.23 -29.29
CA MET A 43 -13.81 6.86 -29.64
C MET A 43 -15.01 6.12 -30.23
N SER A 44 -14.74 5.30 -31.24
CA SER A 44 -15.68 4.31 -31.73
C SER A 44 -15.93 3.22 -30.68
N MET A 45 -17.03 2.46 -30.84
CA MET A 45 -17.32 1.33 -29.96
C MET A 45 -16.18 0.29 -29.93
N LEU A 46 -15.51 0.06 -31.06
CA LEU A 46 -14.36 -0.83 -31.13
C LEU A 46 -13.18 -0.29 -30.32
N GLU A 47 -12.89 1.01 -30.41
CA GLU A 47 -11.82 1.67 -29.64
C GLU A 47 -12.14 1.68 -28.14
N LEU A 48 -13.40 1.84 -27.74
CA LEU A 48 -13.82 1.73 -26.35
C LEU A 48 -13.65 0.30 -25.82
N GLN A 49 -14.01 -0.72 -26.60
CA GLN A 49 -13.78 -2.12 -26.24
C GLN A 49 -12.29 -2.45 -26.16
N GLU A 50 -11.48 -1.93 -27.08
CA GLU A 50 -10.04 -2.11 -27.07
C GLU A 50 -9.39 -1.35 -25.91
N ALA A 51 -9.85 -0.13 -25.59
CA ALA A 51 -9.40 0.62 -24.42
C ALA A 51 -9.75 -0.12 -23.12
N LEU A 52 -10.95 -0.70 -23.02
CA LEU A 52 -11.33 -1.55 -21.89
C LEU A 52 -10.48 -2.82 -21.81
N ALA A 53 -10.18 -3.45 -22.95
CA ALA A 53 -9.32 -4.65 -23.00
C ALA A 53 -7.84 -4.33 -22.74
N LYS A 54 -7.39 -3.10 -23.06
CA LYS A 54 -6.06 -2.57 -22.78
C LYS A 54 -5.92 -2.02 -21.37
N GLU A 55 -7.02 -1.72 -20.70
CA GLU A 55 -7.07 -1.43 -19.27
C GLU A 55 -6.69 -2.72 -18.54
N LYS A 56 -5.40 -3.02 -18.52
CA LYS A 56 -4.83 -4.06 -17.66
C LYS A 56 -5.21 -3.68 -16.25
N GLU A 57 -6.02 -4.52 -15.61
CA GLU A 57 -6.19 -4.44 -14.17
C GLU A 57 -4.81 -4.61 -13.55
N LEU A 58 -4.24 -3.49 -13.11
CA LEU A 58 -3.01 -3.46 -12.35
C LEU A 58 -3.26 -4.31 -11.09
N PRO A 59 -2.37 -5.26 -10.76
CA PRO A 59 -2.39 -5.91 -9.48
C PRO A 59 -2.48 -4.88 -8.35
N LYS A 60 -3.51 -5.00 -7.50
CA LYS A 60 -3.73 -4.11 -6.35
C LYS A 60 -3.49 -4.88 -5.07
N ALA A 61 -2.78 -4.25 -4.15
CA ALA A 61 -2.62 -4.76 -2.81
C ALA A 61 -2.98 -3.67 -1.80
N ASP A 62 -3.72 -4.07 -0.79
CA ASP A 62 -4.03 -3.21 0.33
C ASP A 62 -3.03 -3.44 1.45
N VAL A 63 -2.44 -2.37 1.95
CA VAL A 63 -1.42 -2.42 2.99
C VAL A 63 -1.98 -1.81 4.26
N SER A 64 -1.88 -2.54 5.36
CA SER A 64 -2.19 -2.04 6.70
C SER A 64 -0.94 -2.03 7.56
N SER A 65 -0.63 -0.86 8.13
CA SER A 65 0.48 -0.69 9.07
C SER A 65 0.11 0.33 10.14
N LYS A 66 0.79 0.27 11.29
CA LYS A 66 0.73 1.34 12.30
C LYS A 66 1.39 2.63 11.83
N ASN A 67 2.39 2.52 10.94
CA ASN A 67 3.11 3.66 10.38
C ASN A 67 3.19 3.48 8.86
N ILE A 68 2.15 3.95 8.17
CA ILE A 68 1.96 3.72 6.74
C ILE A 68 2.66 4.77 5.86
N ASP A 69 2.88 5.98 6.38
CA ASP A 69 3.43 7.11 5.63
C ASP A 69 4.79 6.80 4.98
N PRO A 70 5.75 6.14 5.66
CA PRO A 70 7.03 5.80 5.02
C PRO A 70 6.89 4.81 3.86
N ILE A 71 5.91 3.90 3.93
CA ILE A 71 5.64 2.92 2.87
C ILE A 71 5.06 3.64 1.65
N VAL A 72 4.14 4.58 1.88
CA VAL A 72 3.56 5.42 0.83
C VAL A 72 4.62 6.31 0.19
N GLU A 73 5.51 6.92 0.99
CA GLU A 73 6.59 7.74 0.49
C GLU A 73 7.53 6.96 -0.43
N ASP A 74 7.92 5.75 -0.04
CA ASP A 74 8.78 4.90 -0.87
C ASP A 74 8.08 4.43 -2.14
N TYR A 75 6.78 4.12 -2.07
CA TYR A 75 5.97 3.81 -3.24
C TYR A 75 5.91 4.98 -4.22
N ASN A 76 5.67 6.19 -3.73
CA ASN A 76 5.64 7.41 -4.52
C ASN A 76 7.02 7.68 -5.15
N LYS A 77 8.11 7.52 -4.39
CA LYS A 77 9.48 7.66 -4.91
C LYS A 77 9.77 6.67 -6.04
N GLN A 78 9.29 5.44 -5.93
CA GLN A 78 9.57 4.39 -6.90
C GLN A 78 8.71 4.52 -8.17
N PHE A 79 7.45 4.95 -8.06
CA PHE A 79 6.49 4.84 -9.17
C PHE A 79 5.85 6.16 -9.61
N SER A 80 6.07 7.31 -8.94
CA SER A 80 5.44 8.59 -9.29
C SER A 80 5.66 9.10 -10.72
N LYS A 81 6.67 8.57 -11.41
CA LYS A 81 7.01 8.95 -12.79
C LYS A 81 6.36 8.05 -13.85
N GLU A 82 5.66 7.01 -13.43
CA GLU A 82 5.07 6.03 -14.32
C GLU A 82 3.70 6.48 -14.84
N ASP A 83 3.40 6.22 -16.11
CA ASP A 83 2.12 6.63 -16.72
C ASP A 83 0.89 5.94 -16.08
N TRP A 84 1.08 4.77 -15.47
CA TRP A 84 0.02 4.00 -14.81
C TRP A 84 -0.17 4.40 -13.33
N TYR A 85 0.74 5.19 -12.78
CA TYR A 85 0.73 5.54 -11.36
C TYR A 85 -0.46 6.43 -11.01
N ARG A 86 -1.09 6.12 -9.89
CA ARG A 86 -2.08 6.97 -9.24
C ARG A 86 -1.67 7.16 -7.80
N GLU A 87 -1.78 8.40 -7.33
CA GLU A 87 -1.44 8.73 -5.94
C GLU A 87 -2.31 7.92 -4.97
N PRO A 88 -1.70 7.13 -4.09
CA PRO A 88 -2.44 6.26 -3.20
C PRO A 88 -3.08 7.07 -2.07
N LYS A 89 -4.33 6.75 -1.75
CA LYS A 89 -5.07 7.40 -0.66
C LYS A 89 -5.05 6.52 0.58
N VAL A 90 -4.68 7.12 1.71
CA VAL A 90 -4.70 6.45 3.00
C VAL A 90 -6.07 6.64 3.63
N GLU A 91 -6.78 5.55 3.89
CA GLU A 91 -8.05 5.52 4.62
C GLU A 91 -7.95 4.55 5.79
N ASN A 92 -8.27 5.01 7.01
CA ASN A 92 -8.34 4.17 8.22
C ASN A 92 -7.07 3.33 8.50
N GLY A 93 -5.88 3.86 8.21
CA GLY A 93 -4.60 3.14 8.39
C GLY A 93 -4.40 1.99 7.39
N ARG A 94 -5.14 2.02 6.28
CA ARG A 94 -5.00 1.15 5.11
C ARG A 94 -4.73 2.02 3.89
N VAL A 95 -3.94 1.51 2.96
CA VAL A 95 -3.68 2.16 1.67
C VAL A 95 -3.74 1.13 0.55
N THR A 96 -4.38 1.49 -0.56
CA THR A 96 -4.41 0.66 -1.76
C THR A 96 -3.28 1.08 -2.69
N LEU A 97 -2.39 0.14 -3.01
CA LEU A 97 -1.27 0.32 -3.93
C LEU A 97 -1.52 -0.49 -5.19
N ALA A 98 -1.23 0.09 -6.36
CA ALA A 98 -1.33 -0.58 -7.66
C ALA A 98 0.07 -0.90 -8.17
N PHE A 99 0.24 -1.98 -8.93
CA PHE A 99 1.55 -2.38 -9.42
C PHE A 99 1.48 -2.74 -10.90
N PRO A 100 2.57 -2.59 -11.66
CA PRO A 100 2.58 -2.92 -13.08
C PRO A 100 2.54 -4.44 -13.30
N THR A 101 3.16 -5.20 -12.38
CA THR A 101 3.19 -6.66 -12.37
C THR A 101 3.16 -7.17 -10.94
N LYS A 102 2.80 -8.45 -10.76
CA LYS A 102 2.89 -9.15 -9.47
C LYS A 102 4.33 -9.23 -8.95
N GLU A 103 5.31 -9.35 -9.85
CA GLU A 103 6.73 -9.37 -9.48
C GLU A 103 7.18 -8.03 -8.88
N ALA A 104 6.77 -6.90 -9.49
CA ALA A 104 7.08 -5.57 -8.97
C ALA A 104 6.44 -5.33 -7.59
N MET A 105 5.26 -5.90 -7.35
CA MET A 105 4.60 -5.90 -6.05
C MET A 105 5.42 -6.68 -5.02
N THR A 106 5.83 -7.91 -5.35
CA THR A 106 6.69 -8.75 -4.49
C THR A 106 8.00 -8.06 -4.15
N ASP A 107 8.69 -7.51 -5.15
CA ASP A 107 9.96 -6.82 -4.95
C ASP A 107 9.82 -5.57 -4.07
N PHE A 108 8.73 -4.81 -4.24
CA PHE A 108 8.44 -3.66 -3.41
C PHE A 108 8.26 -4.08 -1.94
N PHE A 109 7.45 -5.10 -1.67
CA PHE A 109 7.22 -5.56 -0.30
C PHE A 109 8.45 -6.21 0.34
N HIS A 110 9.30 -6.87 -0.44
CA HIS A 110 10.60 -7.33 0.04
C HIS A 110 11.47 -6.17 0.55
N LYS A 111 11.62 -5.11 -0.25
CA LYS A 111 12.37 -3.91 0.17
C LYS A 111 11.78 -3.29 1.43
N GLN A 112 10.45 -3.20 1.52
CA GLN A 112 9.79 -2.68 2.72
C GLN A 112 10.03 -3.55 3.96
N ALA A 113 10.12 -4.88 3.80
CA ALA A 113 10.45 -5.79 4.88
C ALA A 113 11.91 -5.64 5.32
N GLU A 114 12.86 -5.53 4.38
CA GLU A 114 14.29 -5.29 4.63
C GLU A 114 14.54 -3.99 5.42
N LEU A 115 13.67 -2.99 5.25
CA LEU A 115 13.67 -1.75 6.04
C LEU A 115 13.16 -1.93 7.48
N ASN A 116 12.95 -3.17 7.94
CA ASN A 116 12.48 -3.54 9.27
C ASN A 116 11.11 -2.91 9.62
N ARG A 117 10.25 -2.72 8.62
CA ARG A 117 8.93 -2.12 8.82
C ARG A 117 7.87 -3.21 9.03
N PRO A 118 7.03 -3.10 10.09
CA PRO A 118 5.91 -4.00 10.28
C PRO A 118 4.73 -3.57 9.40
N PHE A 119 4.19 -4.48 8.60
CA PHE A 119 3.01 -4.25 7.77
C PHE A 119 2.31 -5.57 7.43
N VAL A 120 1.05 -5.46 7.00
CA VAL A 120 0.26 -6.58 6.50
C VAL A 120 -0.23 -6.22 5.10
N VAL A 121 -0.01 -7.12 4.15
CA VAL A 121 -0.47 -7.03 2.77
C VAL A 121 -1.70 -7.89 2.62
N VAL A 122 -2.74 -7.32 2.04
CA VAL A 122 -4.05 -7.92 1.86
C VAL A 122 -4.44 -7.80 0.39
N ASP A 123 -4.97 -8.87 -0.16
CA ASP A 123 -5.51 -8.89 -1.51
C ASP A 123 -6.74 -7.99 -1.58
N HIS A 124 -6.73 -7.03 -2.52
CA HIS A 124 -7.81 -6.06 -2.64
C HIS A 124 -9.16 -6.70 -3.02
N ALA A 125 -9.13 -7.77 -3.83
CA ALA A 125 -10.34 -8.42 -4.33
C ALA A 125 -11.00 -9.33 -3.28
N THR A 126 -10.20 -10.04 -2.49
CA THR A 126 -10.68 -11.09 -1.57
C THR A 126 -10.59 -10.70 -0.10
N ASN A 127 -9.95 -9.57 0.22
CA ASN A 127 -9.66 -9.11 1.57
C ASN A 127 -8.87 -10.12 2.43
N LYS A 128 -8.17 -11.05 1.77
CA LYS A 128 -7.35 -12.09 2.41
C LYS A 128 -5.91 -11.65 2.54
N VAL A 129 -5.26 -12.03 3.64
CA VAL A 129 -3.84 -11.74 3.86
C VAL A 129 -3.02 -12.44 2.79
N MET A 130 -2.13 -11.72 2.12
CA MET A 130 -1.19 -12.30 1.15
C MET A 130 0.18 -12.49 1.79
N ALA A 131 0.64 -11.47 2.50
CA ALA A 131 1.92 -11.46 3.17
C ALA A 131 1.91 -10.51 4.36
N PHE A 132 2.90 -10.65 5.23
CA PHE A 132 3.12 -9.71 6.32
C PHE A 132 4.61 -9.64 6.68
N SER A 133 5.02 -8.53 7.27
CA SER A 133 6.33 -8.35 7.89
C SER A 133 6.11 -8.01 9.36
N LYS A 134 6.92 -8.61 10.24
CA LYS A 134 6.92 -8.28 11.68
C LYS A 134 7.87 -7.13 12.00
N GLY A 135 8.59 -6.60 11.01
CA GLY A 135 9.66 -5.63 11.20
C GLY A 135 11.00 -6.26 11.62
N ASP A 136 11.18 -7.54 11.31
CA ASP A 136 12.38 -8.35 11.57
C ASP A 136 13.28 -8.51 10.32
N GLY A 137 13.06 -7.69 9.28
CA GLY A 137 13.78 -7.79 8.03
C GLY A 137 13.23 -8.84 7.07
N THR A 138 12.23 -9.63 7.49
CA THR A 138 11.75 -10.79 6.73
C THR A 138 10.29 -10.61 6.30
N LEU A 139 10.03 -10.89 5.04
CA LEU A 139 8.68 -11.00 4.51
C LEU A 139 8.17 -12.44 4.74
N TYR A 140 6.96 -12.58 5.25
CA TYR A 140 6.29 -13.86 5.43
C TYR A 140 5.06 -13.93 4.54
N HIS A 141 4.78 -15.12 4.00
CA HIS A 141 3.49 -15.46 3.42
C HIS A 141 2.37 -15.35 4.46
N GLY A 142 1.13 -15.16 4.01
CA GLY A 142 -0.02 -15.10 4.92
C GLY A 142 -0.23 -16.38 5.75
N ASP A 143 0.35 -17.52 5.33
CA ASP A 143 0.41 -18.78 6.08
C ASP A 143 1.48 -18.79 7.20
N GLY A 144 2.31 -17.75 7.28
CA GLY A 144 3.42 -17.63 8.23
C GLY A 144 4.74 -18.26 7.78
N ARG A 145 4.82 -18.79 6.57
CA ARG A 145 6.09 -19.27 5.98
C ARG A 145 6.95 -18.08 5.55
N PRO A 146 8.29 -18.12 5.71
CA PRO A 146 9.15 -17.08 5.17
C PRO A 146 9.02 -17.05 3.64
N PHE A 147 8.97 -15.85 3.10
CA PHE A 147 8.84 -15.61 1.66
C PHE A 147 10.23 -15.69 1.01
N VAL A 148 10.37 -16.51 -0.04
CA VAL A 148 11.63 -16.65 -0.77
C VAL A 148 11.55 -15.88 -2.10
N LYS A 149 12.66 -15.27 -2.52
CA LYS A 149 12.73 -14.51 -3.77
C LYS A 149 12.42 -15.43 -4.96
N GLY A 150 11.28 -15.19 -5.61
CA GLY A 150 10.73 -16.05 -6.68
C GLY A 150 9.38 -16.69 -6.33
N ASP A 151 8.95 -16.62 -5.06
CA ASP A 151 7.59 -16.97 -4.69
C ASP A 151 6.58 -15.92 -5.20
N GLU A 152 5.34 -16.35 -5.43
CA GLU A 152 4.24 -15.46 -5.80
C GLU A 152 3.42 -15.08 -4.56
N LEU A 153 3.09 -13.79 -4.42
CA LEU A 153 2.14 -13.33 -3.40
C LEU A 153 0.76 -13.90 -3.73
N THR A 154 0.31 -14.87 -2.93
CA THR A 154 -1.00 -15.50 -3.08
C THR A 154 -1.82 -15.34 -1.80
N PRO A 155 -3.17 -15.19 -1.89
CA PRO A 155 -3.99 -14.97 -0.70
C PRO A 155 -4.08 -16.24 0.15
N SER A 156 -3.73 -16.15 1.43
CA SER A 156 -3.54 -17.29 2.34
C SER A 156 -4.81 -17.91 2.92
N GLY A 157 -5.97 -17.68 2.29
CA GLY A 157 -7.27 -18.11 2.83
C GLY A 157 -7.73 -17.34 4.08
N LEU A 158 -6.80 -16.81 4.88
CA LEU A 158 -7.00 -16.09 6.14
C LEU A 158 -7.44 -14.64 5.93
N ASP A 159 -8.48 -14.23 6.65
CA ASP A 159 -8.93 -12.83 6.66
C ASP A 159 -8.06 -11.97 7.60
N ILE A 160 -7.96 -10.66 7.31
CA ILE A 160 -7.20 -9.71 8.14
C ILE A 160 -7.71 -9.67 9.59
N GLU A 161 -9.01 -9.87 9.81
CA GLU A 161 -9.59 -9.92 11.16
C GLU A 161 -9.15 -11.17 11.94
N GLU A 162 -9.11 -12.32 11.28
CA GLU A 162 -8.63 -13.57 11.89
C GLU A 162 -7.15 -13.50 12.21
N TYR A 163 -6.33 -12.95 11.30
CA TYR A 163 -4.92 -12.71 11.55
C TYR A 163 -4.70 -11.81 12.78
N ARG A 164 -5.46 -10.71 12.90
CA ARG A 164 -5.40 -9.83 14.08
C ARG A 164 -5.84 -10.52 15.36
N LYS A 165 -6.81 -11.44 15.31
CA LYS A 165 -7.24 -12.24 16.47
C LYS A 165 -6.15 -13.24 16.89
N GLN A 166 -5.47 -13.90 15.94
CA GLN A 166 -4.37 -14.82 16.23
C GLN A 166 -3.17 -14.09 16.87
N GLN A 167 -2.89 -12.86 16.45
CA GLN A 167 -1.86 -12.03 17.08
C GLN A 167 -2.25 -11.50 18.48
N LYS A 168 -3.55 -11.45 18.80
CA LYS A 168 -4.06 -11.03 20.12
C LYS A 168 -4.40 -12.20 21.05
N GLY A 169 -4.15 -13.44 20.62
CA GLY A 169 -4.26 -14.62 21.47
C GLY A 169 -3.24 -14.57 22.62
N PRO A 170 -3.55 -15.17 23.78
CA PRO A 170 -2.71 -15.04 24.96
C PRO A 170 -1.32 -15.60 24.68
N THR A 171 -0.32 -14.81 25.07
CA THR A 171 1.09 -15.17 25.18
C THR A 171 1.23 -16.57 25.79
N ASN A 172 1.40 -17.59 24.96
CA ASN A 172 1.80 -18.90 25.43
C ASN A 172 2.54 -19.67 24.32
N LEU A 173 3.71 -19.16 23.98
CA LEU A 173 4.85 -20.03 23.76
C LEU A 173 5.87 -19.63 24.82
N SER A 174 6.11 -20.57 25.73
CA SER A 174 6.98 -20.44 26.89
C SER A 174 8.38 -19.95 26.51
N PRO A 175 9.07 -19.27 27.45
CA PRO A 175 10.48 -18.92 27.30
C PRO A 175 11.29 -20.22 27.35
N MET A 176 11.84 -20.66 26.22
CA MET A 176 12.91 -21.66 26.26
C MET A 176 14.23 -20.93 26.56
N SER A 177 14.44 -20.76 27.86
CA SER A 177 15.69 -21.04 28.56
C SER A 177 16.94 -20.38 28.00
N GLU A 178 17.09 -19.10 28.32
CA GLU A 178 18.39 -18.52 28.63
C GLU A 178 19.02 -19.36 29.75
N THR A 179 19.90 -20.30 29.39
CA THR A 179 20.72 -21.03 30.35
C THR A 179 22.07 -20.35 30.42
N VAL A 180 22.10 -19.13 30.99
CA VAL A 180 23.31 -18.60 31.58
C VAL A 180 23.28 -19.01 33.05
N GLN A 181 23.84 -20.19 33.32
CA GLN A 181 24.26 -20.55 34.68
C GLN A 181 25.75 -20.24 34.79
N ASP A 182 26.08 -19.11 35.41
CA ASP A 182 27.25 -19.02 36.28
C ASP A 182 26.70 -18.73 37.69
N PRO A 183 27.08 -19.52 38.69
CA PRO A 183 28.15 -19.02 39.54
C PRO A 183 29.13 -20.11 39.97
N GLY A 184 30.40 -19.83 39.76
CA GLY A 184 31.37 -20.04 40.84
C GLY A 184 32.65 -20.80 40.50
N LYS A 185 33.72 -20.01 40.59
CA LYS A 185 34.90 -20.27 41.44
C LYS A 185 36.14 -20.80 40.71
N GLY A 186 37.12 -19.92 40.61
CA GLY A 186 38.52 -20.28 40.82
C GLY A 186 39.48 -19.86 39.72
N ILE A 187 40.47 -19.07 40.16
CA ILE A 187 41.91 -19.13 39.83
C ILE A 187 42.33 -18.81 38.38
N ASP A 188 43.34 -17.99 38.08
CA ASP A 188 44.33 -17.21 38.82
C ASP A 188 44.95 -16.20 37.81
N ASP A 189 45.69 -15.22 38.34
CA ASP A 189 46.82 -14.53 37.68
C ASP A 189 46.59 -13.79 36.35
N ALA A 190 46.61 -12.44 36.41
CA ALA A 190 47.83 -11.68 36.16
C ALA A 190 47.56 -10.21 35.75
N LYS A 191 48.05 -9.31 36.61
CA LYS A 191 48.81 -8.08 36.24
C LYS A 191 48.05 -6.87 35.67
N LEU A 192 47.69 -5.97 36.59
CA LEU A 192 47.74 -4.50 36.42
C LEU A 192 49.16 -4.03 36.04
N PRO A 193 49.30 -2.93 35.28
CA PRO A 193 49.30 -1.57 35.86
C PRO A 193 48.41 -0.61 35.03
N SER A 194 47.53 0.20 35.63
CA SER A 194 47.74 1.44 36.39
C SER A 194 48.18 2.67 35.56
N VAL A 195 47.19 3.50 35.17
CA VAL A 195 47.02 5.00 35.25
C VAL A 195 48.17 5.88 34.67
N PRO A 196 47.95 7.00 33.90
CA PRO A 196 47.14 8.13 34.39
C PRO A 196 46.41 9.10 33.43
N GLU A 197 45.50 9.86 34.07
CA GLU A 197 44.97 11.19 33.74
C GLU A 197 46.02 12.19 33.21
N LYS A 198 45.59 13.07 32.29
CA LYS A 198 45.76 14.55 32.31
C LYS A 198 45.09 15.18 31.06
N HIS A 199 44.18 16.16 31.25
CA HIS A 199 44.35 17.61 31.03
C HIS A 199 44.78 17.98 29.59
N ALA A 200 44.35 19.03 28.90
CA ALA A 200 43.57 20.26 29.16
C ALA A 200 43.26 20.85 27.74
N GLU A 201 42.13 21.53 27.56
CA GLU A 201 42.00 22.97 27.23
C GLU A 201 42.58 23.50 25.91
N HIS A 202 41.84 24.48 25.37
CA HIS A 202 42.28 25.64 24.57
C HIS A 202 42.63 25.37 23.10
N ASP A 203 42.38 26.25 22.12
CA ASP A 203 41.82 27.61 22.07
C ASP A 203 41.56 27.97 20.59
N ASP A 204 40.72 28.98 20.38
CA ASP A 204 40.65 29.98 19.31
C ASP A 204 41.36 29.82 17.95
N SER A 205 40.62 30.17 16.89
CA SER A 205 40.82 31.39 16.07
C SER A 205 39.95 31.27 14.80
N GLN A 206 38.86 32.04 14.68
CA GLN A 206 38.79 33.36 14.03
C GLN A 206 39.45 33.44 12.63
N THR A 207 38.65 33.74 11.59
CA THR A 207 38.65 35.02 10.82
C THR A 207 37.78 34.88 9.54
N LEU A 208 36.77 35.76 9.43
CA LEU A 208 36.58 36.87 8.46
C LEU A 208 36.13 36.42 7.05
N ASP A 209 34.87 36.67 6.69
CA ASP A 209 34.36 37.89 6.02
C ASP A 209 34.77 37.97 4.55
N ASP A 210 33.78 37.92 3.65
CA ASP A 210 33.79 38.77 2.46
C ASP A 210 32.35 38.99 1.98
N GLU A 211 31.94 40.26 2.07
CA GLU A 211 30.74 40.84 1.51
C GLU A 211 30.72 40.70 -0.02
N LYS A 212 29.54 40.50 -0.61
CA LYS A 212 29.19 41.29 -1.80
C LYS A 212 27.70 41.44 -1.99
N GLN A 213 27.27 42.69 -1.81
CA GLN A 213 26.01 43.24 -2.29
C GLN A 213 25.85 43.02 -3.81
N SER A 214 24.61 42.79 -4.22
CA SER A 214 24.15 43.06 -5.58
C SER A 214 22.71 43.55 -5.49
N ASP A 215 22.60 44.85 -5.30
CA ASP A 215 21.42 45.66 -5.58
C ASP A 215 21.33 45.79 -7.11
N MET A 216 20.15 45.56 -7.71
CA MET A 216 19.64 46.41 -8.81
C MET A 216 18.21 46.02 -9.26
N GLN A 217 17.33 47.00 -9.04
CA GLN A 217 16.28 47.52 -9.92
C GLN A 217 15.12 46.62 -10.38
N LEU A 218 13.96 46.90 -9.77
CA LEU A 218 12.65 46.86 -10.42
C LEU A 218 12.46 48.15 -11.23
N GLY A 219 12.24 47.99 -12.53
CA GLY A 219 11.83 49.05 -13.45
C GLY A 219 10.39 48.84 -13.90
N THR A 220 9.56 49.84 -13.54
CA THR A 220 8.32 50.36 -14.18
C THR A 220 7.23 49.40 -14.64
#